data_AF-A0A381Q5N8-F1
#
_entry.id   AF-A0A381Q5N8-F1
#
_cell.length_a   1.000
_cell.length_b   1.000
_cell.length_c   1.000
_cell.angle_alpha   90.00
_cell.angle_beta   90.00
_cell.angle_gamma   90.00
#
_symmetry.space_group_name_H-M   'P 1'
#
loop_
_entity.id
_entity.type
_entity.pdbx_description
1 polymer ?
#
loop_
_entity_poly.entity_id
_entity_poly.type
_entity_poly.pdbx_seq_one_letter_code
_entity_poly.pdbx_strand_id
1 'polypeptide(L)'
;MSTPSNLQPNKRQLHPATTNSGTLLSEIMALVSDDLSAIKRHIENQIESDIPLIREIGRYIVDAGGKRLRPITLLLAARSLG
;
A
#
# COMPACT_ATOMS: atom_id res chain seq x y z
N MET A 1 -4.39 31.18 -31.99
CA MET A 1 -3.29 30.23 -31.75
C MET A 1 -3.84 29.10 -30.88
N SER A 2 -4.13 27.96 -31.51
CA SER A 2 -4.74 26.81 -30.87
C SER A 2 -3.64 25.85 -30.41
N THR A 3 -3.47 25.67 -29.11
CA THR A 3 -2.58 24.64 -28.56
C THR A 3 -3.36 23.32 -28.51
N PRO A 4 -2.91 22.22 -29.14
CA PRO A 4 -3.58 20.93 -29.02
C PRO A 4 -3.19 20.28 -27.70
N SER A 5 -4.13 20.18 -26.75
CA SER A 5 -3.97 19.39 -25.54
C SER A 5 -4.12 17.91 -25.89
N ASN A 6 -3.01 17.27 -26.26
CA ASN A 6 -2.92 15.84 -26.55
C ASN A 6 -2.83 15.04 -25.24
N LEU A 7 -3.85 15.16 -24.41
CA LEU A 7 -4.01 14.32 -23.22
C LEU A 7 -4.56 12.97 -23.68
N GLN A 8 -3.68 12.10 -24.18
CA GLN A 8 -4.04 10.70 -24.39
C GLN A 8 -4.37 10.11 -23.01
N PRO A 9 -5.60 9.60 -22.77
CA PRO A 9 -5.92 8.96 -21.51
C PRO A 9 -5.01 7.74 -21.37
N ASN A 10 -4.30 7.70 -20.26
CA ASN A 10 -3.40 6.62 -19.88
C ASN A 10 -4.11 5.28 -20.11
N LYS A 11 -3.67 4.52 -21.13
CA LYS A 11 -4.22 3.22 -21.52
C LYS A 11 -3.78 2.12 -20.55
N ARG A 12 -3.90 2.37 -19.24
CA ARG A 12 -3.95 1.31 -18.22
C ARG A 12 -5.25 0.58 -18.46
N GLN A 13 -5.18 -0.47 -19.27
CA GLN A 13 -6.30 -1.36 -19.50
C GLN A 13 -6.64 -2.00 -18.15
N LEU A 14 -7.60 -1.42 -17.45
CA LEU A 14 -8.33 -2.12 -16.40
C LEU A 14 -9.00 -3.28 -17.12
N HIS A 15 -8.47 -4.49 -16.92
CA HIS A 15 -9.04 -5.71 -17.47
C HIS A 15 -10.54 -5.79 -17.09
N PRO A 16 -11.38 -6.31 -18.01
CA PRO A 16 -12.83 -6.29 -17.85
C PRO A 16 -13.27 -6.96 -16.55
N ALA A 17 -14.37 -6.45 -15.98
CA ALA A 17 -14.93 -6.69 -14.64
C ALA A 17 -15.37 -8.14 -14.30
N THR A 18 -14.74 -9.15 -14.90
CA THR A 18 -15.00 -10.59 -14.67
C THR A 18 -13.91 -11.25 -13.81
N THR A 19 -12.85 -10.51 -13.44
CA THR A 19 -11.76 -11.00 -12.58
C THR A 19 -12.21 -11.10 -11.13
N ASN A 20 -12.04 -12.29 -10.51
CA ASN A 20 -12.28 -12.51 -9.08
C ASN A 20 -11.72 -11.36 -8.23
N SER A 21 -12.53 -10.79 -7.34
CA SER A 21 -12.16 -9.61 -6.52
C SER A 21 -10.86 -9.80 -5.74
N GLY A 22 -10.53 -11.05 -5.36
CA GLY A 22 -9.26 -11.39 -4.72
C GLY A 22 -8.03 -11.18 -5.62
N THR A 23 -8.13 -11.54 -6.90
CA THR A 23 -7.04 -11.37 -7.87
C THR A 23 -6.80 -9.89 -8.17
N LEU A 24 -7.87 -9.10 -8.35
CA LEU A 24 -7.75 -7.64 -8.52
C LEU A 24 -7.09 -6.97 -7.31
N LEU A 25 -7.44 -7.38 -6.10
CA LEU A 25 -6.82 -6.84 -4.89
C LEU A 25 -5.32 -7.17 -4.85
N SER A 26 -4.93 -8.39 -5.22
CA SER A 26 -3.50 -8.75 -5.29
C SER A 26 -2.73 -7.95 -6.32
N GLU A 27 -3.32 -7.66 -7.49
CA GLU A 27 -2.71 -6.81 -8.52
C GLU A 27 -2.51 -5.37 -8.02
N ILE A 28 -3.51 -4.80 -7.34
CA ILE A 28 -3.39 -3.46 -6.74
C ILE A 28 -2.31 -3.43 -5.66
N MET A 29 -2.26 -4.45 -4.79
CA MET A 29 -1.25 -4.55 -3.73
C MET A 29 0.16 -4.72 -4.30
N ALA A 30 0.31 -5.38 -5.45
CA ALA A 30 1.60 -5.53 -6.12
C ALA A 30 2.21 -4.18 -6.52
N LEU A 31 1.39 -3.18 -6.87
CA LEU A 31 1.85 -1.83 -7.24
C LEU A 31 2.58 -1.09 -6.11
N VAL A 32 2.34 -1.48 -4.85
CA VAL A 32 2.86 -0.82 -3.64
C VAL A 32 3.61 -1.79 -2.72
N SER A 33 4.03 -2.96 -3.22
CA SER A 33 4.62 -4.04 -2.41
C SER A 33 5.93 -3.62 -1.72
N ASP A 34 6.79 -2.91 -2.44
CA ASP A 34 8.07 -2.42 -1.91
C ASP A 34 7.86 -1.39 -0.81
N ASP A 35 6.94 -0.44 -1.02
CA ASP A 35 6.58 0.59 -0.06
C ASP A 35 5.92 -0.02 1.20
N LEU A 36 5.06 -1.03 1.03
CA LEU A 36 4.49 -1.78 2.14
C LEU A 36 5.57 -2.50 2.96
N SER A 37 6.59 -3.04 2.30
CA SER A 37 7.74 -3.65 2.96
C SER A 37 8.57 -2.62 3.73
N ALA A 38 8.72 -1.41 3.18
CA ALA A 38 9.37 -0.29 3.87
C ALA A 38 8.57 0.16 5.10
N ILE A 39 7.24 0.28 5.00
CA ILE A 39 6.37 0.57 6.14
C ILE A 39 6.48 -0.51 7.22
N LYS A 40 6.51 -1.79 6.83
CA LYS A 40 6.67 -2.89 7.80
C LYS A 40 7.97 -2.73 8.61
N ARG A 41 9.10 -2.52 7.94
CA ARG A 41 10.40 -2.26 8.59
C ARG A 41 10.35 -1.01 9.47
N HIS A 42 9.67 0.05 9.02
CA HIS A 42 9.54 1.27 9.79
C HIS A 42 8.74 1.03 11.08
N ILE A 43 7.62 0.31 11.01
CA ILE A 43 6.81 -0.05 12.17
C ILE A 43 7.62 -0.88 13.17
N GLU A 44 8.36 -1.88 12.69
CA GLU A 44 9.23 -2.71 13.54
C GLU A 44 10.21 -1.83 14.32
N ASN A 45 10.91 -0.92 13.65
CA ASN A 45 11.85 0.01 14.30
C ASN A 45 11.19 0.99 15.30
N GLN A 46 9.89 1.28 15.15
CA GLN A 46 9.17 2.19 16.04
C GLN A 46 8.64 1.49 17.31
N ILE A 47 8.65 0.16 17.35
CA ILE A 47 8.15 -0.64 18.48
C ILE A 47 9.23 -0.91 19.53
N GLU A 48 10.48 -0.51 19.24
CA GLU A 48 11.56 -0.51 20.20
C GLU A 48 11.20 0.31 21.45
N SER A 49 11.32 -0.32 22.61
CA SER A 49 11.05 0.29 23.91
C SER A 49 11.99 -0.28 24.97
N ASP A 50 12.52 0.59 25.84
CA ASP A 50 13.33 0.20 27.00
C ASP A 50 12.53 -0.61 28.02
N ILE A 51 11.20 -0.56 27.95
CA ILE A 51 10.31 -1.37 28.77
C ILE A 51 10.00 -2.68 28.01
N PRO A 52 10.50 -3.84 28.47
CA PRO A 52 10.40 -5.10 27.72
C PRO A 52 8.95 -5.49 27.36
N LEU A 53 8.01 -5.27 28.29
CA LEU A 53 6.60 -5.63 28.10
C LEU A 53 5.95 -4.85 26.95
N ILE A 54 6.29 -3.57 26.78
CA ILE A 54 5.74 -2.73 25.71
C ILE A 54 6.22 -3.26 24.34
N ARG A 55 7.51 -3.60 24.24
CA ARG A 55 8.11 -4.18 23.03
C ARG A 55 7.44 -5.50 22.65
N GLU A 56 7.18 -6.36 23.63
CA GLU A 56 6.54 -7.66 23.42
C GLU A 56 5.10 -7.53 22.93
N ILE A 57 4.30 -6.67 23.58
CA ILE A 57 2.92 -6.38 23.15
C ILE A 57 2.92 -5.77 21.75
N GLY A 58 3.81 -4.83 21.47
CA GLY A 58 3.91 -4.19 20.15
C GLY A 58 4.22 -5.20 19.04
N ARG A 59 5.20 -6.08 19.26
CA ARG A 59 5.51 -7.17 18.31
C ARG A 59 4.31 -8.09 18.11
N TYR A 60 3.65 -8.51 19.20
CA TYR A 60 2.46 -9.36 19.13
C TYR A 60 1.35 -8.73 18.27
N ILE A 61 1.05 -7.44 18.45
CA ILE A 61 0.02 -6.73 17.68
C ILE A 61 0.38 -6.65 16.19
N VAL A 62 1.64 -6.40 15.86
CA VAL A 62 2.08 -6.32 14.47
C VAL A 62 2.05 -7.68 13.79
N ASP A 63 2.54 -8.71 14.46
CA ASP A 63 2.66 -10.09 13.96
C ASP A 63 1.29 -10.79 13.87
N ALA A 64 0.35 -10.46 14.75
CA ALA A 64 -1.05 -10.94 14.66
C ALA A 64 -1.70 -10.59 13.31
N GLY A 65 -1.14 -9.62 12.59
CA GLY A 65 -1.55 -9.28 11.24
C GLY A 65 -2.82 -8.41 11.21
N GLY A 66 -3.18 -8.00 10.00
CA GLY A 66 -4.36 -7.18 9.74
C GLY A 66 -4.51 -6.92 8.25
N LYS A 67 -5.65 -6.38 7.81
CA LYS A 67 -5.93 -6.16 6.38
C LYS A 67 -5.05 -5.09 5.71
N ARG A 68 -4.30 -4.30 6.50
CA ARG A 68 -3.42 -3.20 6.06
C ARG A 68 -4.07 -2.20 5.08
N LEU A 69 -5.40 -2.07 5.14
CA LEU A 69 -6.15 -1.21 4.22
C LEU A 69 -5.73 0.27 4.33
N ARG A 70 -5.48 0.76 5.55
CA ARG A 70 -5.03 2.14 5.79
C ARG A 70 -3.67 2.46 5.15
N PRO A 71 -2.59 1.67 5.40
CA PRO A 71 -1.33 1.83 4.67
C PRO A 71 -1.48 1.77 3.15
N ILE A 72 -2.26 0.83 2.62
CA ILE A 72 -2.45 0.68 1.18
C ILE A 72 -3.11 1.92 0.59
N THR A 73 -4.19 2.41 1.19
CA THR A 73 -4.88 3.62 0.69
C THR A 73 -3.99 4.86 0.76
N LEU A 74 -3.16 4.97 1.80
CA LEU A 74 -2.19 6.06 1.94
C LEU A 74 -1.14 6.02 0.82
N LEU A 75 -0.53 4.86 0.57
CA LEU A 75 0.49 4.69 -0.45
C LEU A 75 -0.06 4.90 -1.86
N LEU A 76 -1.24 4.38 -2.17
CA LEU A 76 -1.89 4.60 -3.46
C LEU A 76 -2.20 6.08 -3.69
N ALA A 77 -2.68 6.79 -2.65
CA ALA A 77 -2.93 8.22 -2.74
C ALA A 77 -1.64 9.01 -2.97
N ALA A 78 -0.58 8.71 -2.22
CA ALA A 78 0.73 9.35 -2.38
C ALA A 78 1.28 9.15 -3.80
N ARG A 79 1.34 7.90 -4.29
CA ARG A 79 1.83 7.59 -5.65
C ARG A 79 0.96 8.18 -6.76
N SER A 80 -0.31 8.49 -6.48
CA SER A 80 -1.19 9.16 -7.44
C SER A 80 -0.93 10.66 -7.53
N LEU A 81 -0.31 11.26 -6.50
CA LEU A 81 -0.03 12.69 -6.40
C LEU A 81 1.42 13.05 -6.80
N GLY A 82 2.35 12.09 -6.80
CA GLY A 82 3.75 12.29 -7.19
C GLY A 82 4.68 12.41 -5.98
#